data_AF-A0A7C4M6V3-F1
#
_entry.id   AF-A0A7C4M6V3-F1
#
_cell.length_a   1.000
_cell.length_b   1.000
_cell.length_c   1.000
_cell.angle_alpha   90.00
_cell.angle_beta   90.00
_cell.angle_gamma   90.00
#
_symmetry.space_group_name_H-M   'P 1'
#
loop_
_entity.id
_entity.type
_entity.pdbx_description
1 polymer ?
#
loop_
_entity_poly.entity_id
_entity_poly.type
_entity_poly.pdbx_seq_one_letter_code
_entity_poly.pdbx_strand_id
1 'polypeptide(L)'
;MDRVTIILSEYASEIDYGKIPSETIHEVKRRIIDSLAVAFAAYNSEPVVKSRRAASLYASKRGGRIIGTRYAVTPDWASFIDGIMIRYHDYNDTYLSKEPLHPSDMIAAALGLGDTLNSSGKDIITSIAIGYEVAVTLCDCGSLRKRGWDHVNYLGIGSTILSCKLLGLDRERIHHALSI
;
A
#
# COMPACT_ATOMS: atom_id res chain seq x y z
N MET A 1 -22.89 -6.93 8.25
CA MET A 1 -21.58 -6.26 8.43
C MET A 1 -21.40 -5.98 9.92
N ASP A 2 -20.23 -6.25 10.48
CA ASP A 2 -19.93 -5.82 11.85
C ASP A 2 -19.65 -4.30 11.89
N ARG A 3 -19.72 -3.71 13.08
CA ARG A 3 -19.61 -2.26 13.25
C ARG A 3 -18.29 -1.68 12.74
N VAL A 4 -17.17 -2.39 12.87
CA VAL A 4 -15.85 -1.84 12.53
C VAL A 4 -15.68 -1.79 11.02
N THR A 5 -16.03 -2.86 10.32
CA THR A 5 -15.91 -2.89 8.85
C THR A 5 -16.88 -1.92 8.17
N ILE A 6 -18.06 -1.65 8.75
CA ILE A 6 -18.96 -0.58 8.27
C ILE A 6 -18.23 0.77 8.29
N ILE A 7 -17.67 1.17 9.44
CA ILE A 7 -17.00 2.47 9.60
C ILE A 7 -15.85 2.63 8.60
N LEU A 8 -15.01 1.60 8.45
CA LEU A 8 -13.89 1.63 7.51
C LEU A 8 -14.36 1.70 6.06
N SER A 9 -15.40 0.94 5.71
CA SER A 9 -15.95 0.94 4.35
C SER A 9 -16.60 2.29 3.98
N GLU A 10 -17.31 2.93 4.90
CA GLU A 10 -17.89 4.25 4.72
C GLU A 10 -16.81 5.29 4.51
N TYR A 11 -15.84 5.35 5.43
CA TYR A 11 -14.69 6.25 5.33
C TYR A 11 -13.97 6.15 3.98
N ALA A 12 -13.61 4.93 3.56
CA ALA A 12 -12.89 4.72 2.30
C ALA A 12 -13.70 5.11 1.06
N SER A 13 -15.01 4.86 1.09
CA SER A 13 -15.89 5.19 -0.04
C SER A 13 -16.13 6.69 -0.20
N GLU A 14 -16.15 7.45 0.89
CA GLU A 14 -16.57 8.87 0.89
C GLU A 14 -15.45 9.89 0.67
N ILE A 15 -14.19 9.53 0.95
CA ILE A 15 -13.06 10.46 0.80
C ILE A 15 -12.61 10.55 -0.66
N ASP A 16 -12.61 11.75 -1.23
CA ASP A 16 -12.03 12.03 -2.54
C ASP A 16 -10.81 12.96 -2.42
N TYR A 17 -10.05 13.12 -3.50
CA TYR A 17 -8.84 13.96 -3.52
C TYR A 17 -9.09 15.39 -3.03
N GLY A 18 -10.27 15.97 -3.32
CA GLY A 18 -10.61 17.34 -2.95
C GLY A 18 -10.85 17.53 -1.45
N LYS A 19 -11.14 16.46 -0.72
CA LYS A 19 -11.32 16.46 0.74
C LYS A 19 -10.01 16.29 1.50
N ILE A 20 -8.90 15.97 0.84
CA ILE A 20 -7.61 15.75 1.49
C ILE A 20 -6.91 17.10 1.71
N PRO A 21 -6.47 17.40 2.95
CA PRO A 21 -5.70 18.60 3.23
C PRO A 21 -4.43 18.70 2.38
N SER A 22 -4.04 19.93 2.04
CA SER A 22 -2.91 20.19 1.14
C SER A 22 -1.57 19.68 1.69
N GLU A 23 -1.41 19.74 3.00
CA GLU A 23 -0.28 19.24 3.78
C GLU A 23 -0.21 17.72 3.72
N THR A 24 -1.35 17.01 3.85
CA THR A 24 -1.40 15.55 3.71
C THR A 24 -1.02 15.13 2.29
N ILE A 25 -1.53 15.83 1.26
CA ILE A 25 -1.12 15.60 -0.13
C ILE A 25 0.39 15.80 -0.30
N HIS A 26 0.95 16.85 0.33
CA HIS A 26 2.39 17.11 0.30
C HIS A 26 3.16 15.95 0.94
N GLU A 27 2.74 15.48 2.11
CA GLU A 27 3.37 14.36 2.81
C GLU A 27 3.34 13.05 2.03
N VAL A 28 2.18 12.70 1.46
CA VAL A 28 2.06 11.49 0.64
C VAL A 28 3.03 11.52 -0.53
N LYS A 29 3.19 12.66 -1.20
CA LYS A 29 4.20 12.80 -2.26
C LYS A 29 5.63 12.55 -1.75
N ARG A 30 5.96 13.05 -0.55
CA ARG A 30 7.28 12.80 0.06
C ARG A 30 7.47 11.30 0.37
N ARG A 31 6.46 10.62 0.90
CA ARG A 31 6.52 9.18 1.17
C ARG A 31 6.69 8.35 -0.10
N ILE A 32 6.05 8.74 -1.21
CA ILE A 32 6.25 8.09 -2.51
C ILE A 32 7.71 8.26 -2.97
N ILE A 33 8.25 9.48 -2.91
CA ILE A 33 9.64 9.76 -3.32
C ILE A 33 10.64 8.96 -2.46
N ASP A 34 10.43 8.96 -1.15
CA ASP A 34 11.22 8.20 -0.18
C ASP A 34 11.19 6.69 -0.47
N SER A 35 9.99 6.14 -0.66
CA SER A 35 9.81 4.71 -0.99
C SER A 35 10.51 4.31 -2.29
N LEU A 36 10.45 5.16 -3.32
CA LEU A 36 11.17 4.94 -4.57
C LEU A 36 12.69 4.94 -4.34
N ALA A 37 13.22 5.87 -3.55
CA ALA A 37 14.65 5.93 -3.24
C ALA A 37 15.12 4.67 -2.50
N VAL A 38 14.36 4.22 -1.49
CA VAL A 38 14.65 2.97 -0.76
C VAL A 38 14.57 1.76 -1.68
N ALA A 39 13.55 1.68 -2.53
CA ALA A 39 13.41 0.60 -3.50
C ALA A 39 14.60 0.53 -4.47
N PHE A 40 15.09 1.67 -4.95
CA PHE A 40 16.28 1.72 -5.81
C PHE A 40 17.54 1.28 -5.07
N ALA A 41 17.70 1.63 -3.79
CA ALA A 41 18.81 1.16 -2.97
C ALA A 41 18.79 -0.37 -2.76
N ALA A 42 17.61 -0.98 -2.71
CA ALA A 42 17.42 -2.43 -2.62
C ALA A 42 17.44 -3.16 -3.96
N TYR A 43 17.46 -2.43 -5.10
CA TYR A 43 17.18 -3.01 -6.41
C TYR A 43 18.09 -4.20 -6.79
N ASN A 44 19.36 -4.18 -6.39
CA ASN A 44 20.33 -5.24 -6.68
C ASN A 44 20.52 -6.25 -5.53
N SER A 45 19.75 -6.12 -4.46
CA SER A 45 19.82 -7.04 -3.34
C SER A 45 19.35 -8.44 -3.75
N GLU A 46 19.99 -9.47 -3.18
CA GLU A 46 19.78 -10.86 -3.60
C GLU A 46 18.29 -11.29 -3.57
N PRO A 47 17.50 -11.01 -2.52
CA PRO A 47 16.09 -11.41 -2.51
C PRO A 47 15.25 -10.70 -3.56
N VAL A 48 15.56 -9.43 -3.84
CA VAL A 48 14.91 -8.63 -4.89
C VAL A 48 15.23 -9.19 -6.28
N VAL A 49 16.50 -9.55 -6.53
CA VAL A 49 16.89 -10.18 -7.80
C VAL A 49 16.19 -11.52 -7.99
N LYS A 50 16.10 -12.33 -6.93
CA LYS A 50 15.41 -13.62 -6.94
C LYS A 50 13.90 -13.46 -7.15
N SER A 51 13.25 -12.50 -6.49
CA SER A 51 11.81 -12.27 -6.65
C SER A 51 11.47 -11.80 -8.07
N ARG A 52 12.25 -10.90 -8.67
CA ARG A 52 12.09 -10.51 -10.08
C ARG A 52 12.26 -11.68 -11.06
N ARG A 53 13.17 -12.60 -10.78
CA ARG A 53 13.33 -13.83 -11.58
C ARG A 53 12.09 -14.73 -11.46
N ALA A 54 11.57 -14.93 -10.24
CA ALA A 54 10.37 -15.72 -10.02
C ALA A 54 9.13 -15.11 -10.72
N ALA A 55 9.05 -13.78 -10.72
CA ALA A 55 7.97 -13.03 -11.37
C ALA A 55 7.88 -13.24 -12.88
N SER A 56 8.92 -13.79 -13.53
CA SER A 56 8.88 -14.02 -14.97
C SER A 56 7.78 -14.98 -15.40
N LEU A 57 7.32 -15.84 -14.49
CA LEU A 57 6.22 -16.78 -14.70
C LEU A 57 4.84 -16.09 -14.73
N TYR A 58 4.76 -14.84 -14.29
CA TYR A 58 3.53 -14.08 -14.12
C TYR A 58 3.48 -12.85 -15.04
N ALA A 59 4.19 -12.91 -16.17
CA ALA A 59 4.21 -11.86 -17.18
C ALA A 59 2.78 -11.49 -17.63
N SER A 60 2.44 -10.21 -17.62
CA SER A 60 1.13 -9.75 -18.06
C SER A 60 1.22 -8.43 -18.82
N LYS A 61 0.67 -8.40 -20.04
CA LYS A 61 0.58 -7.17 -20.85
C LYS A 61 -0.42 -6.16 -20.29
N ARG A 62 -1.32 -6.59 -19.40
CA ARG A 62 -2.31 -5.75 -18.71
C ARG A 62 -2.03 -5.72 -17.21
N GLY A 63 -0.76 -5.86 -16.84
CA GLY A 63 -0.30 -5.88 -15.46
C GLY A 63 0.40 -4.59 -15.06
N GLY A 64 0.98 -4.60 -13.86
CA GLY A 64 1.75 -3.49 -13.31
C GLY A 64 3.25 -3.68 -13.59
N ARG A 65 3.95 -2.59 -13.84
CA ARG A 65 5.40 -2.60 -14.01
C ARG A 65 6.11 -2.63 -12.67
N ILE A 66 7.18 -3.42 -12.59
CA ILE A 66 8.07 -3.47 -11.43
C ILE A 66 8.93 -2.19 -11.42
N ILE A 67 9.07 -1.55 -10.26
CA ILE A 67 9.89 -0.34 -10.08
C ILE A 67 11.30 -0.56 -10.64
N GLY A 68 11.78 0.43 -11.41
CA GLY A 68 13.09 0.39 -12.05
C GLY A 68 13.16 -0.45 -13.34
N THR A 69 12.03 -0.99 -13.81
CA THR A 69 11.98 -1.81 -15.04
C THR A 69 10.85 -1.38 -15.98
N ARG A 70 10.85 -1.92 -17.20
CA ARG A 70 9.69 -1.89 -18.12
C ARG A 70 8.91 -3.20 -18.10
N TYR A 71 9.27 -4.13 -17.21
CA TYR A 71 8.70 -5.47 -17.18
C TYR A 71 7.37 -5.44 -16.41
N ALA A 72 6.31 -5.88 -17.07
CA ALA A 72 4.96 -5.91 -16.52
C ALA A 72 4.55 -7.33 -16.14
N VAL A 73 4.03 -7.46 -14.93
CA VAL A 73 3.55 -8.72 -14.32
C VAL A 73 2.17 -8.49 -13.72
N THR A 74 1.48 -9.55 -13.31
CA THR A 74 0.18 -9.40 -12.63
C THR A 74 0.28 -8.42 -11.44
N PRO A 75 -0.77 -7.63 -11.13
CA PRO A 75 -0.71 -6.55 -10.14
C PRO A 75 -0.26 -7.00 -8.75
N ASP A 76 -0.64 -8.22 -8.35
CA ASP A 76 -0.21 -8.86 -7.11
C ASP A 76 1.31 -9.10 -7.08
N TRP A 77 1.89 -9.58 -8.18
CA TRP A 77 3.34 -9.77 -8.30
C TRP A 77 4.11 -8.45 -8.40
N ALA A 78 3.59 -7.45 -9.11
CA ALA A 78 4.20 -6.13 -9.18
C ALA A 78 4.28 -5.53 -7.76
N SER A 79 3.15 -5.52 -7.06
CA SER A 79 3.05 -5.03 -5.68
C SER A 79 3.94 -5.82 -4.72
N PHE A 80 4.00 -7.15 -4.85
CA PHE A 80 4.84 -7.99 -4.00
C PHE A 80 6.33 -7.67 -4.16
N ILE A 81 6.82 -7.57 -5.41
CA ILE A 81 8.23 -7.30 -5.68
C ILE A 81 8.62 -5.87 -5.26
N ASP A 82 7.76 -4.90 -5.56
CA ASP A 82 7.94 -3.52 -5.14
C ASP A 82 7.95 -3.41 -3.61
N GLY A 83 7.11 -4.18 -2.92
CA GLY A 83 7.07 -4.27 -1.46
C GLY A 83 8.35 -4.86 -0.88
N ILE A 84 8.90 -5.93 -1.50
CA ILE A 84 10.21 -6.46 -1.12
C ILE A 84 11.27 -5.36 -1.27
N MET A 85 11.29 -4.62 -2.38
CA MET A 85 12.27 -3.55 -2.60
C MET A 85 12.16 -2.43 -1.56
N ILE A 86 10.95 -1.96 -1.27
CA ILE A 86 10.70 -0.91 -0.27
C ILE A 86 11.11 -1.39 1.13
N ARG A 87 10.85 -2.64 1.47
CA ARG A 87 11.06 -3.16 2.82
C ARG A 87 12.47 -3.66 3.10
N TYR A 88 13.19 -4.16 2.08
CA TYR A 88 14.33 -5.05 2.29
C TYR A 88 15.44 -4.51 3.21
N HIS A 89 15.80 -3.23 3.06
CA HIS A 89 16.85 -2.60 3.88
C HIS A 89 16.33 -2.01 5.19
N ASP A 90 15.01 -2.03 5.43
CA ASP A 90 14.37 -1.41 6.60
C ASP A 90 14.70 0.10 6.73
N TYR A 91 14.84 0.78 5.58
CA TYR A 91 15.16 2.22 5.48
C TYR A 91 13.94 3.08 5.18
N ASN A 92 12.77 2.45 5.02
CA ASN A 92 11.53 3.12 4.68
C ASN A 92 10.90 3.82 5.90
N ASP A 93 9.87 4.64 5.64
CA ASP A 93 9.28 5.49 6.67
C ASP A 93 8.86 4.73 7.94
N THR A 94 8.79 5.46 9.06
CA THR A 94 8.33 4.89 10.33
C THR A 94 7.31 5.82 10.97
N TYR A 95 6.22 5.24 11.45
CA TYR A 95 5.27 5.88 12.35
C TYR A 95 5.39 5.23 13.73
N LEU A 96 5.60 6.04 14.77
CA LEU A 96 5.84 5.56 16.13
C LEU A 96 4.67 5.95 17.03
N SER A 97 3.86 4.96 17.40
CA SER A 97 2.75 5.12 18.35
C SER A 97 2.72 3.93 19.32
N LYS A 98 1.55 3.52 19.83
CA LYS A 98 1.43 2.33 20.69
C LYS A 98 1.95 1.09 19.98
N GLU A 99 1.67 0.96 18.69
CA GLU A 99 2.36 0.05 17.77
C GLU A 99 3.25 0.86 16.80
N PRO A 100 4.53 0.53 16.64
CA PRO A 100 5.34 1.06 15.56
C PRO A 100 4.90 0.48 14.22
N LEU A 101 5.06 1.23 13.14
CA LEU A 101 4.59 0.85 11.80
C LEU A 101 5.55 1.37 10.74
N HIS A 102 5.64 0.67 9.62
CA HIS A 102 6.23 1.17 8.37
C HIS A 102 5.14 1.34 7.30
N PRO A 103 4.35 2.43 7.32
CA PRO A 103 3.21 2.61 6.42
C PRO A 103 3.54 2.52 4.92
N SER A 104 4.75 2.92 4.52
CA SER A 104 5.20 2.96 3.12
C SER A 104 5.26 1.60 2.46
N ASP A 105 5.25 0.50 3.20
CA ASP A 105 5.08 -0.84 2.65
C ASP A 105 3.83 -0.93 1.75
N MET A 106 2.76 -0.19 2.07
CA MET A 106 1.52 -0.16 1.29
C MET A 106 1.66 0.61 -0.04
N ILE A 107 2.68 1.45 -0.20
CA ILE A 107 2.90 2.21 -1.45
C ILE A 107 3.20 1.27 -2.62
N ALA A 108 3.78 0.09 -2.35
CA ALA A 108 3.95 -0.95 -3.36
C ALA A 108 2.62 -1.37 -4.00
N ALA A 109 1.58 -1.58 -3.19
CA ALA A 109 0.25 -1.92 -3.66
C ALA A 109 -0.38 -0.79 -4.48
N ALA A 110 -0.18 0.46 -4.05
CA ALA A 110 -0.67 1.62 -4.80
C ALA A 110 -0.03 1.71 -6.18
N LEU A 111 1.29 1.56 -6.27
CA LEU A 111 2.04 1.69 -7.52
C LEU A 111 1.77 0.52 -8.45
N GLY A 112 1.84 -0.73 -7.96
CA GLY A 112 1.63 -1.93 -8.76
C GLY A 112 0.20 -2.02 -9.34
N LEU A 113 -0.81 -1.83 -8.48
CA LEU A 113 -2.21 -1.84 -8.90
C LEU A 113 -2.56 -0.58 -9.72
N GLY A 114 -2.10 0.59 -9.29
CA GLY A 114 -2.40 1.84 -9.98
C GLY A 114 -1.81 1.90 -11.38
N ASP A 115 -0.63 1.33 -11.61
CA ASP A 115 -0.08 1.18 -12.97
C ASP A 115 -0.95 0.27 -13.84
N THR A 116 -1.42 -0.85 -13.28
CA THR A 116 -2.35 -1.78 -13.95
C THR A 116 -3.64 -1.07 -14.38
N LEU A 117 -4.17 -0.20 -13.53
CA LEU A 117 -5.43 0.52 -13.75
C LEU A 117 -5.24 1.81 -14.55
N ASN A 118 -4.01 2.19 -14.90
CA ASN A 118 -3.68 3.52 -15.45
C ASN A 118 -4.23 4.66 -14.58
N SER A 119 -4.15 4.51 -13.26
CA SER A 119 -4.64 5.47 -12.28
C SER A 119 -3.92 6.81 -12.38
N SER A 120 -4.63 7.91 -12.14
CA SER A 120 -4.02 9.23 -12.10
C SER A 120 -3.20 9.41 -10.82
N GLY A 121 -2.28 10.37 -10.82
CA GLY A 121 -1.54 10.71 -9.59
C GLY A 121 -2.44 11.12 -8.43
N LYS A 122 -3.62 11.70 -8.71
CA LYS A 122 -4.62 12.02 -7.68
C LYS A 122 -5.23 10.77 -7.06
N ASP A 123 -5.50 9.75 -7.87
CA ASP A 123 -6.05 8.47 -7.38
C ASP A 123 -5.03 7.75 -6.51
N ILE A 124 -3.76 7.70 -6.95
CA ILE A 124 -2.65 7.15 -6.17
C ILE A 124 -2.54 7.86 -4.82
N ILE A 125 -2.45 9.20 -4.82
CA ILE A 125 -2.32 9.98 -3.59
C ILE A 125 -3.52 9.75 -2.66
N THR A 126 -4.73 9.74 -3.21
CA THR A 126 -5.96 9.53 -2.43
C THR A 126 -5.95 8.16 -1.77
N SER A 127 -5.61 7.11 -2.53
CA SER A 127 -5.56 5.74 -2.02
C SER A 127 -4.52 5.56 -0.90
N ILE A 128 -3.33 6.15 -1.06
CA ILE A 128 -2.26 6.10 -0.05
C ILE A 128 -2.70 6.84 1.21
N ALA A 129 -3.26 8.04 1.07
CA ALA A 129 -3.71 8.84 2.21
C ALA A 129 -4.72 8.08 3.09
N ILE A 130 -5.75 7.48 2.48
CA ILE A 130 -6.76 6.74 3.25
C ILE A 130 -6.21 5.44 3.86
N GLY A 131 -5.30 4.74 3.15
CA GLY A 131 -4.69 3.51 3.66
C GLY A 131 -3.78 3.80 4.85
N TYR A 132 -3.00 4.88 4.76
CA TYR A 132 -2.21 5.40 5.86
C TYR A 132 -3.09 5.76 7.05
N GLU A 133 -4.13 6.58 6.86
CA GLU A 133 -5.03 7.00 7.95
C GLU A 133 -5.57 5.80 8.73
N VAL A 134 -6.07 4.78 8.03
CA VAL A 134 -6.60 3.56 8.66
C VAL A 134 -5.51 2.82 9.43
N ALA A 135 -4.35 2.58 8.82
CA ALA A 135 -3.28 1.82 9.45
C ALA A 135 -2.69 2.54 10.68
N VAL A 136 -2.44 3.86 10.60
CA VAL A 136 -1.91 4.63 11.73
C VAL A 136 -2.93 4.76 12.85
N THR A 137 -4.22 4.88 12.53
CA THR A 137 -5.30 4.88 13.54
C THR A 137 -5.32 3.57 14.32
N LEU A 138 -5.09 2.43 13.67
CA LEU A 138 -4.98 1.14 14.35
C LEU A 138 -3.76 1.08 15.28
N CYS A 139 -2.62 1.63 14.84
CA CYS A 139 -1.42 1.76 15.66
C CYS A 139 -1.62 2.66 16.88
N ASP A 140 -2.44 3.71 16.78
CA ASP A 140 -2.80 4.58 17.89
C ASP A 140 -3.76 3.88 18.88
N CYS A 141 -4.57 2.93 18.39
CA CYS A 141 -5.53 2.21 19.21
C CYS A 141 -4.88 1.16 20.11
N GLY A 142 -3.94 0.36 19.59
CA GLY A 142 -3.41 -0.80 20.31
C GLY A 142 -2.03 -1.23 19.84
N SER A 143 -1.46 -2.21 20.56
CA SER A 143 -0.19 -2.85 20.19
C SER A 143 -0.37 -4.34 19.96
N LEU A 144 -0.05 -4.77 18.74
CA LEU A 144 0.00 -6.16 18.32
C LEU A 144 1.27 -6.85 18.82
N ARG A 145 2.40 -6.13 18.82
CA ARG A 145 3.70 -6.68 19.24
C ARG A 145 3.70 -7.12 20.70
N LYS A 146 2.97 -6.42 21.58
CA LYS A 146 2.77 -6.84 22.97
C LYS A 146 2.10 -8.22 23.11
N ARG A 147 1.48 -8.72 22.03
CA ARG A 147 0.84 -10.03 21.94
C ARG A 147 1.57 -10.99 21.00
N GLY A 148 2.80 -10.65 20.57
CA GLY A 148 3.62 -11.49 19.70
C GLY A 148 3.30 -11.40 18.20
N TRP A 149 2.48 -10.43 17.79
CA TRP A 149 2.12 -10.22 16.39
C TRP A 149 2.83 -9.01 15.80
N ASP A 150 3.24 -9.10 14.54
CA ASP A 150 3.89 -8.01 13.83
C ASP A 150 2.88 -6.96 13.33
N HIS A 151 3.28 -5.70 13.26
CA HIS A 151 2.46 -4.57 12.80
C HIS A 151 2.02 -4.70 11.33
N VAL A 152 2.67 -5.53 10.53
CA VAL A 152 2.25 -5.81 9.13
C VAL A 152 0.80 -6.29 9.01
N ASN A 153 0.21 -6.82 10.09
CA ASN A 153 -1.21 -7.15 10.13
C ASN A 153 -2.11 -5.91 9.99
N TYR A 154 -1.72 -4.75 10.55
CA TYR A 154 -2.43 -3.49 10.32
C TYR A 154 -2.21 -2.94 8.90
N LEU A 155 -1.02 -3.15 8.32
CA LEU A 155 -0.74 -2.81 6.93
C LEU A 155 -1.62 -3.61 5.96
N GLY A 156 -1.95 -4.87 6.27
CA GLY A 156 -2.89 -5.66 5.49
C GLY A 156 -4.25 -4.98 5.34
N ILE A 157 -4.81 -4.48 6.46
CA ILE A 157 -6.09 -3.75 6.46
C ILE A 157 -5.98 -2.45 5.65
N GLY A 158 -4.93 -1.66 5.89
CA GLY A 158 -4.70 -0.40 5.17
C GLY A 158 -4.50 -0.60 3.67
N SER A 159 -3.74 -1.64 3.27
CA SER A 159 -3.51 -2.00 1.88
C SER A 159 -4.79 -2.43 1.19
N THR A 160 -5.65 -3.21 1.87
CA THR A 160 -6.97 -3.59 1.34
C THR A 160 -7.82 -2.36 1.07
N ILE A 161 -7.93 -1.43 2.03
CA ILE A 161 -8.67 -0.17 1.86
C ILE A 161 -8.14 0.65 0.68
N LEU A 162 -6.83 0.81 0.61
CA LEU A 162 -6.14 1.52 -0.47
C LEU A 162 -6.45 0.89 -1.83
N SER A 163 -6.33 -0.44 -1.96
CA SER A 163 -6.61 -1.16 -3.20
C SER A 163 -8.08 -1.04 -3.60
N CYS A 164 -9.00 -1.14 -2.64
CA CYS A 164 -10.43 -0.95 -2.90
C CYS A 164 -10.72 0.45 -3.44
N LYS A 165 -10.02 1.48 -2.96
CA LYS A 165 -10.16 2.85 -3.46
C LYS A 165 -9.71 3.00 -4.90
N LEU A 166 -8.56 2.41 -5.25
CA LEU A 166 -8.08 2.41 -6.64
C LEU A 166 -9.03 1.66 -7.57
N LEU A 167 -9.63 0.57 -7.09
CA LEU A 167 -10.62 -0.22 -7.84
C LEU A 167 -12.00 0.44 -7.93
N GLY A 168 -12.23 1.56 -7.23
CA GLY A 168 -13.53 2.24 -7.22
C GLY A 168 -14.65 1.38 -6.63
N LEU A 169 -14.34 0.54 -5.64
CA LEU A 169 -15.32 -0.34 -5.02
C LEU A 169 -16.33 0.46 -4.19
N ASP A 170 -17.59 0.02 -4.21
CA ASP A 170 -18.63 0.52 -3.33
C ASP A 170 -18.45 0.02 -1.88
N ARG A 171 -19.20 0.60 -0.96
CA ARG A 171 -19.16 0.28 0.48
C ARG A 171 -19.32 -1.22 0.76
N GLU A 172 -20.24 -1.89 0.05
CA GLU A 172 -20.52 -3.32 0.27
C GLU A 172 -19.33 -4.17 -0.17
N ARG A 173 -18.74 -3.87 -1.33
CA ARG A 173 -17.55 -4.56 -1.83
C ARG A 173 -16.31 -4.28 -1.00
N ILE A 174 -16.16 -3.08 -0.44
CA ILE A 174 -15.08 -2.80 0.54
C ILE A 174 -15.26 -3.68 1.79
N HIS A 175 -16.48 -3.80 2.31
CA HIS A 175 -16.76 -4.68 3.45
C HIS A 175 -16.39 -6.14 3.16
N HIS A 176 -16.78 -6.66 1.99
CA HIS A 176 -16.40 -8.01 1.57
C HIS A 176 -14.89 -8.17 1.48
N ALA A 177 -14.18 -7.19 0.89
CA ALA A 177 -12.72 -7.24 0.78
C ALA A 177 -12.02 -7.24 2.13
N LEU A 178 -12.52 -6.49 3.12
CA LEU A 178 -11.98 -6.50 4.49
C LEU A 178 -12.23 -7.81 5.25
N SER A 179 -13.17 -8.63 4.79
CA SER A 179 -13.56 -9.89 5.44
C SER A 179 -12.86 -11.12 4.87
N ILE A 180 -12.08 -10.95 3.80
CA ILE A 180 -11.24 -11.99 3.16
C ILE A 180 -9.87 -11.99 3.84
#